data_AF-A0A150TFR9-F1
#
_entry.id   AF-A0A150TFR9-F1
#
_cell.length_a   1.000
_cell.length_b   1.000
_cell.length_c   1.000
_cell.angle_alpha   90.00
_cell.angle_beta   90.00
_cell.angle_gamma   90.00
#
_symmetry.space_group_name_H-M   'P 1'
#
loop_
_entity.id
_entity.type
_entity.pdbx_description
1 polymer ?
#
loop_
_entity_poly.entity_id
_entity_poly.type
_entity_poly.pdbx_seq_one_letter_code
_entity_poly.pdbx_strand_id
1 'polypeptide(L)'
;MTPSEIQIGLIEAIVAEKDGEFQTVKVKFPRLIDRLTNQPVVSDWAPVLSPYGASDPVKPELDDHVVVFFYNGDFRQPVVLGKIYSKSKPPPG
;
A
#
# COMPACT_ATOMS: atom_id res chain seq x y z
N MET A 1 -11.86 -14.91 18.80
CA MET A 1 -11.97 -14.31 17.45
C MET A 1 -11.45 -15.37 16.48
N THR A 2 -12.32 -16.02 15.72
CA THR A 2 -11.94 -17.09 14.78
C THR A 2 -11.35 -16.49 13.49
N PRO A 3 -10.43 -17.18 12.78
CA PRO A 3 -9.68 -16.62 11.65
C PRO A 3 -10.50 -16.33 10.37
N SER A 4 -11.83 -16.36 10.43
CA SER A 4 -12.72 -16.45 9.26
C SER A 4 -13.29 -15.11 8.76
N GLU A 5 -12.94 -13.97 9.36
CA GLU A 5 -13.59 -12.68 9.06
C GLU A 5 -12.63 -11.52 8.81
N ILE A 6 -11.56 -11.74 8.04
CA ILE A 6 -10.92 -10.62 7.33
C ILE A 6 -11.03 -10.88 5.84
N GLN A 7 -12.18 -10.48 5.32
CA GLN A 7 -12.58 -10.59 3.92
C GLN A 7 -12.17 -9.34 3.09
N ILE A 8 -11.15 -8.59 3.51
CA ILE A 8 -10.81 -7.31 2.86
C ILE A 8 -9.48 -7.46 2.13
N GLY A 9 -9.59 -7.85 0.86
CA GLY A 9 -8.46 -8.06 -0.04
C GLY A 9 -7.86 -6.78 -0.62
N LEU A 10 -8.42 -5.59 -0.37
CA LEU A 10 -7.90 -4.32 -0.90
C LEU A 10 -8.12 -3.20 0.11
N ILE A 11 -7.05 -2.51 0.50
CA ILE A 11 -7.10 -1.38 1.42
C ILE A 11 -6.40 -0.18 0.79
N GLU A 12 -7.04 0.98 0.90
CA GLU A 12 -6.42 2.26 0.57
C GLU A 12 -5.36 2.63 1.61
N ALA A 13 -4.16 2.95 1.15
CA ALA A 13 -3.05 3.38 1.97
C ALA A 13 -2.38 4.60 1.36
N ILE A 14 -1.45 5.20 2.10
CA ILE A 14 -0.67 6.35 1.63
C ILE A 14 0.80 5.98 1.69
N VAL A 15 1.58 6.28 0.66
CA VAL A 15 3.02 6.05 0.65
C VAL A 15 3.69 6.90 1.74
N ALA A 16 4.44 6.25 2.62
CA ALA A 16 5.15 6.86 3.75
C ALA A 16 6.66 6.88 3.54
N GLU A 17 7.22 5.84 2.92
CA GLU A 17 8.64 5.74 2.57
C GLU A 17 8.79 5.05 1.21
N LYS A 18 9.81 5.46 0.45
CA LYS A 18 10.18 4.82 -0.82
C LYS A 18 11.59 4.27 -0.72
N ASP A 19 11.80 3.07 -1.22
CA ASP A 19 13.14 2.56 -1.45
C ASP A 19 13.71 3.22 -2.73
N GLY A 20 14.96 3.68 -2.67
CA GLY A 20 15.62 4.33 -3.81
C GLY A 20 16.10 3.34 -4.86
N GLU A 21 16.35 2.09 -4.47
CA GLU A 21 16.94 1.06 -5.32
C GLU A 21 15.94 -0.04 -5.67
N PHE A 22 15.08 -0.41 -4.72
CA PHE A 22 14.08 -1.47 -4.90
C PHE A 22 12.70 -0.91 -5.26
N GLN A 23 11.89 -1.73 -5.93
CA GLN A 23 10.50 -1.39 -6.28
C GLN A 23 9.55 -1.65 -5.11
N THR A 24 9.94 -1.22 -3.91
CA THR A 24 9.22 -1.42 -2.66
C THR A 24 8.95 -0.07 -2.01
N VAL A 25 7.80 0.02 -1.32
CA VAL A 25 7.41 1.19 -0.54
C VAL A 25 6.88 0.75 0.82
N LYS A 26 7.02 1.60 1.83
CA LYS A 26 6.19 1.48 3.05
C LYS A 26 4.98 2.35 2.91
N VAL A 27 3.85 1.85 3.40
CA VAL A 27 2.58 2.56 3.36
C VAL A 27 2.03 2.74 4.77
N LYS A 28 1.44 3.91 5.03
CA LYS A 28 0.62 4.17 6.23
C LYS A 28 -0.83 3.86 5.92
N PHE A 29 -1.53 3.21 6.85
CA PHE A 29 -2.97 2.91 6.76
C PHE A 29 -3.73 3.83 7.71
N PRO A 30 -4.26 4.99 7.26
CA PRO A 30 -4.87 5.97 8.17
C PRO A 30 -6.08 5.44 8.94
N ARG A 31 -6.77 4.44 8.39
CA ARG A 31 -7.95 3.82 9.00
C ARG A 31 -7.61 2.66 9.95
N LEU A 32 -6.36 2.20 9.99
CA LEU A 32 -5.92 1.13 10.88
C LEU A 32 -5.06 1.75 11.97
N ILE A 33 -5.62 1.84 13.18
CA ILE A 33 -4.94 2.42 14.34
C ILE A 33 -4.36 1.32 15.20
N ASP A 34 -3.07 1.41 15.50
CA ASP A 34 -2.41 0.56 16.49
C ASP A 34 -2.93 0.94 17.88
N ARG A 35 -3.49 -0.03 18.59
CA ARG A 35 -4.10 0.18 19.91
C ARG A 35 -3.09 0.52 21.01
N LEU A 36 -1.82 0.15 20.85
CA LEU A 36 -0.78 0.41 21.84
C LEU A 36 -0.18 1.82 21.68
N THR A 37 0.03 2.25 20.45
CA THR A 37 0.67 3.54 20.14
C THR A 37 -0.33 4.65 19.84
N ASN A 38 -1.59 4.31 19.56
CA ASN A 38 -2.64 5.21 19.09
C ASN A 38 -2.24 5.99 17.82
N GLN A 39 -1.43 5.35 16.96
CA GLN A 39 -0.96 5.91 15.68
C GLN A 39 -1.45 5.02 14.51
N PRO A 40 -1.53 5.57 13.29
CA PRO A 40 -1.75 4.76 12.09
C PRO A 40 -0.70 3.66 11.94
N VAL A 41 -1.14 2.46 11.56
CA VAL A 41 -0.25 1.33 11.27
C VAL A 41 0.56 1.63 10.00
N VAL A 42 1.87 1.37 10.05
CA VAL A 42 2.78 1.42 8.91
C VAL A 42 3.16 0.00 8.53
N SER A 43 3.15 -0.30 7.23
CA SER A 43 3.54 -1.61 6.72
C SER A 43 5.06 -1.85 6.80
N ASP A 44 5.45 -3.11 6.73
CA ASP A 44 6.77 -3.47 6.21
C ASP A 44 6.91 -3.08 4.72
N TRP A 45 8.09 -3.28 4.14
CA TRP A 45 8.34 -3.01 2.72
C TRP A 45 7.39 -3.83 1.82
N ALA A 46 6.53 -3.12 1.11
CA ALA A 46 5.55 -3.70 0.19
C ALA A 46 6.07 -3.59 -1.25
N PRO A 47 6.22 -4.70 -2.00
CA PRO A 47 6.52 -4.64 -3.42
C PRO A 47 5.39 -3.96 -4.19
N VAL A 48 5.77 -3.21 -5.23
CA VAL A 48 4.86 -2.63 -6.19
C VAL A 48 4.65 -3.61 -7.34
N LEU A 49 3.39 -3.89 -7.67
CA LEU A 49 3.04 -4.71 -8.81
C LEU A 49 3.57 -4.07 -10.09
N SER A 50 4.35 -4.84 -10.84
CA SER A 50 4.78 -4.46 -12.17
C SER A 50 3.92 -5.16 -13.23
N PRO A 51 3.13 -4.43 -14.03
CA PRO A 51 2.36 -5.02 -15.11
C PRO A 51 3.28 -5.82 -16.05
N TYR A 52 2.92 -7.07 -16.33
CA TYR A 52 3.70 -8.00 -17.16
C TYR A 52 5.16 -8.21 -16.71
N GLY A 53 5.50 -7.88 -15.46
CA GLY A 53 6.88 -7.94 -14.98
C GLY A 53 7.81 -6.92 -15.63
N ALA A 54 7.28 -5.78 -16.11
CA ALA A 54 8.07 -4.71 -16.69
C ALA A 54 9.20 -4.23 -15.76
N SER A 55 10.35 -3.88 -16.32
CA SER A 55 11.52 -3.42 -15.55
C SER A 55 11.35 -2.02 -14.96
N ASP A 56 10.41 -1.22 -15.49
CA ASP A 56 10.15 0.15 -15.06
C ASP A 56 8.64 0.38 -14.82
N PRO A 57 8.09 -0.15 -13.72
CA PRO A 57 6.70 0.09 -13.37
C PRO A 57 6.52 1.53 -12.89
N VAL A 58 5.28 2.01 -12.96
CA VAL A 58 4.90 3.29 -12.39
C VAL A 58 5.14 3.27 -10.88
N LYS A 59 6.17 3.98 -10.43
CA LYS A 59 6.54 4.06 -9.02
C LYS A 59 5.63 5.07 -8.29
N PRO A 60 4.98 4.67 -7.19
CA PRO A 60 4.29 5.61 -6.31
C PRO A 60 5.28 6.60 -5.69
N GLU A 61 4.85 7.84 -5.55
CA GLU A 61 5.61 8.88 -4.86
C GLU A 61 5.16 9.04 -3.41
N LEU A 62 5.94 9.77 -2.61
CA LEU A 62 5.55 10.12 -1.25
C LEU A 62 4.16 10.78 -1.25
N ASP A 63 3.34 10.41 -0.27
CA ASP A 63 1.95 10.85 -0.11
C ASP A 63 1.00 10.50 -1.28
N ASP A 64 1.39 9.62 -2.21
CA ASP A 64 0.44 9.00 -3.13
C ASP A 64 -0.54 8.10 -2.37
N HIS A 65 -1.82 8.19 -2.74
CA HIS A 65 -2.81 7.20 -2.36
C HIS A 65 -2.64 5.95 -3.22
N VAL A 66 -2.63 4.78 -2.59
CA VAL A 66 -2.39 3.50 -3.25
C VAL A 66 -3.39 2.46 -2.81
N VAL A 67 -3.62 1.46 -3.65
CA VAL A 67 -4.40 0.26 -3.30
C VAL A 67 -3.43 -0.86 -2.93
N VAL A 68 -3.63 -1.43 -1.75
CA VAL A 68 -2.79 -2.48 -1.19
C VAL A 68 -3.59 -3.77 -1.06
N PHE A 69 -3.06 -4.85 -1.62
CA PHE A 69 -3.55 -6.21 -1.43
C PHE A 69 -2.75 -6.90 -0.32
N PHE A 70 -3.41 -7.77 0.45
CA PHE A 70 -2.76 -8.60 1.46
C PHE A 70 -2.97 -10.08 1.13
N TYR A 71 -1.87 -10.82 0.95
CA TYR A 71 -1.95 -12.25 0.67
C TYR A 71 -2.66 -12.99 1.80
N ASN A 72 -3.74 -13.69 1.46
CA ASN A 72 -4.59 -14.43 2.40
C ASN A 72 -5.07 -13.59 3.61
N GLY A 73 -5.16 -12.26 3.45
CA GLY A 73 -5.51 -11.35 4.55
C GLY A 73 -4.40 -11.14 5.59
N ASP A 74 -3.17 -11.59 5.33
CA ASP A 74 -2.02 -11.38 6.22
C ASP A 74 -1.42 -9.98 6.01
N PHE A 75 -1.57 -9.11 7.02
CA PHE A 75 -1.06 -7.74 7.00
C PHE A 75 0.47 -7.64 6.86
N ARG A 76 1.19 -8.73 7.14
CA ARG A 76 2.65 -8.82 6.99
C ARG A 76 3.08 -9.09 5.55
N GLN A 77 2.14 -9.40 4.66
CA GLN A 77 2.39 -9.70 3.25
C GLN A 77 1.66 -8.71 2.32
N PRO A 78 1.97 -7.41 2.41
CA PRO A 78 1.36 -6.39 1.56
C PRO A 78 1.92 -6.43 0.13
N VAL A 79 1.10 -6.06 -0.86
CA VAL A 79 1.51 -5.76 -2.24
C VAL A 79 0.77 -4.52 -2.71
N VAL A 80 1.49 -3.53 -3.22
CA VAL A 80 0.89 -2.33 -3.81
C VAL A 80 0.48 -2.65 -5.24
N LEU A 81 -0.81 -2.54 -5.56
CA LEU A 81 -1.32 -2.82 -6.91
C LEU A 81 -1.19 -1.63 -7.87
N GLY A 82 -1.17 -0.42 -7.33
CA GLY A 82 -1.09 0.81 -8.11
C GLY A 82 -1.50 2.03 -7.29
N LYS A 83 -1.45 3.19 -7.95
CA LYS A 83 -1.81 4.50 -7.37
C LYS A 83 -3.21 4.94 -7.77
N ILE A 84 -3.84 5.69 -6.88
CA ILE A 84 -5.16 6.29 -7.05
C ILE A 84 -4.97 7.77 -7.33
N TYR A 85 -5.64 8.28 -8.36
CA TYR A 85 -5.68 9.72 -8.62
C TYR A 85 -6.43 10.45 -7.50
N SER A 86 -6.01 11.68 -7.24
CA SER A 86 -6.63 12.55 -6.25
C SER A 86 -6.82 13.94 -6.80
N LYS A 87 -7.55 14.80 -6.07
CA LYS A 87 -7.70 16.20 -6.47
C LYS A 87 -6.34 16.93 -6.54
N SER A 88 -5.39 16.57 -5.69
CA SER A 88 -4.03 17.14 -5.70
C SER A 88 -3.12 16.48 -6.75
N LYS A 89 -3.43 15.25 -7.17
CA LYS A 89 -2.71 14.48 -8.20
C LYS A 89 -3.70 13.90 -9.22
N PRO A 90 -4.25 14.75 -10.12
CA PRO A 90 -5.32 14.36 -11.04
C PRO A 90 -4.81 13.39 -12.12
N PRO A 91 -5.72 12.67 -12.81
CA PRO A 91 -5.34 11.92 -14.00
C PRO A 91 -4.77 12.83 -15.08
N PRO A 92 -3.87 12.31 -15.94
CA PRO A 92 -3.51 13.03 -17.17
C PRO A 92 -4.79 13.25 -17.99
N GLY A 93 -4.99 14.49 -18.43
CA GLY A 93 -6.13 14.90 -19.25
C GLY A 93 -6.06 14.37 -20.68
#